data_AF-A0A426U021-F1
#
_entry.id   AF-A0A426U021-F1
#
_cell.length_a   1.000
_cell.length_b   1.000
_cell.length_c   1.000
_cell.angle_alpha   90.00
_cell.angle_beta   90.00
_cell.angle_gamma   90.00
#
_symmetry.space_group_name_H-M   'P 1'
#
loop_
_entity.id
_entity.type
_entity.pdbx_description
1 polymer ?
#
loop_
_entity_poly.entity_id
_entity_poly.type
_entity_poly.pdbx_seq_one_letter_code
_entity_poly.pdbx_strand_id
1 'polypeptide(L)'
;MQEHEGAPAVYVLAQPHGVVQRVATNGLPAHSPAWQPDCAALLVVVTVSEEHQVIYRAYLDGREPTKLSNVHPGLVEHSPAFSPHGDRIVYISNANRQQRFNLHRMRSDGTMVEQLTAYEHEKVVAFRWLDERRLELILETPTHWERIELDLLTQSEHVRYRSNLPIALEEGQMVGAWPQVPQGSTQVRSCWP
;
A
#
# COMPACT_ATOMS: atom_id res chain seq x y z
N MET A 1 26.80 9.69 3.84
CA MET A 1 25.35 9.46 3.91
C MET A 1 24.87 10.15 5.15
N GLN A 2 24.07 11.21 5.02
CA GLN A 2 23.54 11.93 6.17
C GLN A 2 22.25 11.22 6.57
N GLU A 3 22.27 10.55 7.72
CA GLU A 3 21.06 9.96 8.30
C GLU A 3 20.14 11.10 8.73
N HIS A 4 18.93 11.12 8.20
CA HIS A 4 17.89 12.03 8.65
C HIS A 4 17.33 11.51 9.98
N GLU A 5 17.94 11.89 11.11
CA GLU A 5 17.40 11.61 12.44
C GLU A 5 15.94 12.06 12.50
N GLY A 6 15.02 11.14 12.84
CA GLY A 6 13.58 11.38 12.92
C GLY A 6 12.78 11.04 11.66
N ALA A 7 13.41 10.65 10.55
CA ALA A 7 12.69 10.23 9.36
C ALA A 7 12.08 8.82 9.49
N PRO A 8 10.90 8.55 8.91
CA PRO A 8 10.26 7.24 8.99
C PRO A 8 11.17 6.16 8.41
N ALA A 9 11.30 5.05 9.14
CA ALA A 9 12.09 3.89 8.74
C ALA A 9 11.31 2.60 9.03
N VAL A 10 11.58 1.57 8.22
CA VAL A 10 10.97 0.26 8.37
C VAL A 10 11.95 -0.68 9.05
N TYR A 11 11.47 -1.40 10.07
CA TYR A 11 12.21 -2.42 10.80
C TYR A 11 11.46 -3.74 10.74
N VAL A 12 12.21 -4.84 10.71
CA VAL A 12 11.68 -6.21 10.83
C VAL A 12 12.20 -6.83 12.10
N LEU A 13 11.30 -7.40 12.88
CA LEU A 13 11.60 -8.13 14.11
C LEU A 13 11.24 -9.60 13.92
N ALA A 14 12.23 -10.49 14.04
CA ALA A 14 11.96 -11.92 14.17
C ALA A 14 11.42 -12.24 15.59
N GLN A 15 10.50 -13.18 15.75
CA GLN A 15 10.02 -13.62 17.07
C GLN A 15 10.37 -15.10 17.31
N PRO A 16 10.55 -15.57 18.56
CA PRO A 16 10.34 -14.87 19.83
C PRO A 16 11.59 -14.19 20.46
N HIS A 17 12.81 -14.45 19.98
CA HIS A 17 14.07 -13.97 20.59
C HIS A 17 14.84 -12.99 19.67
N GLY A 18 14.09 -12.17 18.93
CA GLY A 18 14.44 -11.53 17.65
C GLY A 18 15.77 -10.83 17.43
N VAL A 19 16.19 -10.90 16.16
CA VAL A 19 17.03 -9.88 15.52
C VAL A 19 16.11 -8.78 15.00
N VAL A 20 16.36 -7.54 15.41
CA VAL A 20 15.79 -6.35 14.77
C VAL A 20 16.71 -5.96 13.63
N GLN A 21 16.20 -5.99 12.41
CA GLN A 21 16.91 -5.52 11.22
C GLN A 21 16.21 -4.29 10.65
N ARG A 22 16.98 -3.25 10.36
CA ARG A 22 16.49 -2.13 9.56
C ARG A 22 16.43 -2.56 8.10
N VAL A 23 15.31 -2.31 7.45
CA VAL A 23 15.15 -2.61 6.02
C VAL A 23 15.95 -1.60 5.21
N ALA A 24 16.79 -2.08 4.30
CA ALA A 24 17.62 -1.22 3.45
C ALA A 24 16.74 -0.43 2.46
N THR A 25 16.99 0.86 2.31
CA THR A 25 16.25 1.80 1.43
C THR A 25 17.17 2.87 0.83
N ASN A 26 18.46 2.56 0.66
CA ASN A 26 19.48 3.50 0.17
C ASN A 26 19.61 4.79 0.99
N GLY A 27 19.28 4.71 2.28
CA GLY A 27 19.32 5.86 3.19
C GLY A 27 18.11 6.78 3.11
N LEU A 28 17.13 6.50 2.24
CA LEU A 28 15.92 7.30 2.12
C LEU A 28 14.85 6.90 3.16
N PRO A 29 14.02 7.85 3.61
CA PRO A 29 12.88 7.55 4.48
C PRO A 29 11.91 6.59 3.81
N ALA A 30 11.36 5.65 4.58
CA ALA A 30 10.42 4.69 4.06
C ALA A 30 9.33 4.30 5.06
N HIS A 31 8.16 3.96 4.52
CA HIS A 31 6.97 3.62 5.28
C HIS A 31 6.07 2.65 4.51
N SER A 32 4.89 2.34 5.07
CA SER A 32 3.88 1.43 4.49
C SER A 32 4.46 0.11 3.98
N PRO A 33 5.13 -0.68 4.85
CA PRO A 33 5.69 -1.96 4.44
C PRO A 33 4.58 -2.93 4.00
N ALA A 34 4.87 -3.83 3.08
CA ALA A 34 3.99 -4.96 2.79
C ALA A 34 4.81 -6.21 2.42
N TRP A 35 4.54 -7.31 3.11
CA TRP A 35 5.29 -8.55 2.94
C TRP A 35 5.05 -9.19 1.57
N GLN A 36 6.14 -9.63 0.94
CA GLN A 36 6.06 -10.61 -0.14
C GLN A 36 5.52 -11.96 0.39
N PRO A 37 4.74 -12.72 -0.42
CA PRO A 37 4.19 -14.01 0.01
C PRO A 37 5.17 -15.01 0.60
N ASP A 38 6.38 -15.08 0.05
CA ASP A 38 7.48 -15.96 0.48
C ASP A 38 8.32 -15.40 1.64
N CYS A 39 7.98 -14.19 2.12
CA CYS A 39 8.71 -13.46 3.15
C CYS A 39 10.19 -13.16 2.83
N ALA A 40 10.62 -13.23 1.57
CA ALA A 40 11.99 -12.92 1.19
C ALA A 40 12.24 -11.41 1.06
N ALA A 41 11.19 -10.62 0.89
CA ALA A 41 11.26 -9.18 0.70
C ALA A 41 10.00 -8.47 1.23
N LEU A 42 10.07 -7.15 1.28
CA LEU A 42 8.94 -6.26 1.49
C LEU A 42 8.82 -5.25 0.34
N LEU A 43 7.60 -4.84 0.04
CA LEU A 43 7.36 -3.55 -0.59
C LEU A 43 7.47 -2.47 0.48
N VAL A 44 8.02 -1.33 0.10
CA VAL A 44 8.08 -0.12 0.93
C VAL A 44 7.81 1.09 0.05
N VAL A 45 7.22 2.11 0.65
CA VAL A 45 7.09 3.43 0.01
C VAL A 45 8.26 4.28 0.46
N VAL A 46 9.07 4.71 -0.50
CA VAL A 46 10.21 5.59 -0.28
C VAL A 46 9.79 7.03 -0.55
N THR A 47 10.04 7.90 0.42
CA THR A 47 9.76 9.33 0.31
C THR A 47 10.98 10.03 -0.31
N VAL A 48 10.85 10.44 -1.57
CA VAL A 48 11.85 11.28 -2.26
C VAL A 48 11.61 12.75 -1.93
N SER A 49 10.34 13.16 -1.91
CA SER A 49 9.84 14.42 -1.34
C SER A 49 8.38 14.22 -0.90
N GLU A 50 7.78 15.20 -0.24
CA GLU A 50 6.36 15.15 0.16
C GLU A 50 5.42 14.87 -1.03
N GLU A 51 5.75 15.42 -2.21
CA GLU A 51 4.99 15.26 -3.44
C GLU A 51 5.60 14.20 -4.38
N HIS A 52 6.53 13.38 -3.90
CA HIS A 52 7.16 12.33 -4.70
C HIS A 52 7.44 11.09 -3.85
N GLN A 53 6.52 10.14 -3.90
CA GLN A 53 6.62 8.87 -3.17
C GLN A 53 6.59 7.71 -4.15
N VAL A 54 7.50 6.76 -3.96
CA VAL A 54 7.83 5.73 -4.95
C VAL A 54 7.88 4.37 -4.28
N ILE A 55 7.42 3.34 -4.98
CA ILE A 55 7.41 1.97 -4.46
C ILE A 55 8.74 1.27 -4.77
N TYR A 56 9.34 0.73 -3.73
CA TYR A 56 10.55 -0.08 -3.80
C TYR A 56 10.27 -1.49 -3.26
N ARG A 57 11.06 -2.44 -3.73
CA ARG A 57 11.23 -3.75 -3.09
C ARG A 57 12.52 -3.75 -2.31
N ALA A 58 12.44 -4.04 -1.02
CA ALA A 58 13.57 -4.18 -0.14
C ALA A 58 13.71 -5.65 0.29
N TYR A 59 14.91 -6.19 0.16
CA TYR A 59 15.18 -7.60 0.39
C TYR A 59 15.69 -7.85 1.81
N LEU A 60 15.28 -8.96 2.42
CA LEU A 60 15.69 -9.32 3.78
C LEU A 60 17.05 -10.02 3.86
N ASP A 61 17.61 -10.42 2.72
CA ASP A 61 18.95 -10.99 2.62
C ASP A 61 20.05 -9.92 2.46
N GLY A 62 19.69 -8.64 2.54
CA GLY A 62 20.63 -7.52 2.43
C GLY A 62 21.00 -7.12 1.00
N ARG A 63 20.38 -7.72 -0.03
CA ARG A 63 20.51 -7.21 -1.41
C ARG A 63 20.03 -5.76 -1.51
N GLU A 64 20.62 -5.03 -2.45
CA GLU A 64 20.23 -3.66 -2.77
C GLU A 64 18.73 -3.57 -3.11
N PRO A 65 18.01 -2.57 -2.57
CA PRO A 65 16.60 -2.34 -2.89
C PRO A 65 16.40 -2.03 -4.36
N THR A 66 15.32 -2.56 -4.94
CA THR A 66 14.95 -2.32 -6.34
C THR A 66 13.78 -1.35 -6.42
N LYS A 67 13.94 -0.26 -7.15
CA LYS A 67 12.84 0.65 -7.50
C LYS A 67 11.89 -0.06 -8.47
N LEU A 68 10.60 -0.15 -8.12
CA LEU A 68 9.60 -0.86 -8.93
C LEU A 68 8.75 0.08 -9.78
N SER A 69 8.36 1.22 -9.22
CA SER A 69 7.53 2.19 -9.92
C SER A 69 8.34 3.40 -10.37
N ASN A 70 7.92 4.02 -11.48
CA ASN A 70 8.59 5.20 -12.01
C ASN A 70 7.58 6.33 -12.29
N VAL A 71 7.09 6.95 -11.20
CA VAL A 71 6.21 8.11 -11.27
C VAL A 71 6.98 9.41 -11.41
N HIS A 72 6.38 10.36 -12.14
CA HIS A 72 6.88 11.72 -12.28
C HIS A 72 6.87 12.45 -10.91
N PRO A 73 7.79 13.41 -10.69
CA PRO A 73 7.69 14.33 -9.56
C PRO A 73 6.32 15.02 -9.52
N GLY A 74 5.76 15.20 -8.33
CA GLY A 74 4.39 15.70 -8.13
C GLY A 74 3.33 14.59 -8.01
N LEU A 75 3.74 13.33 -8.13
CA LEU A 75 2.87 12.17 -7.98
C LEU A 75 3.31 11.32 -6.78
N VAL A 76 2.31 10.79 -6.09
CA VAL A 76 2.42 10.02 -4.86
C VAL A 76 1.84 8.64 -5.10
N GLU A 77 2.61 7.62 -4.71
CA GLU A 77 2.18 6.24 -4.65
C GLU A 77 2.29 5.73 -3.23
N HIS A 78 1.27 5.04 -2.74
CA HIS A 78 1.28 4.51 -1.38
C HIS A 78 0.45 3.23 -1.22
N SER A 79 0.55 2.63 -0.03
CA SER A 79 -0.18 1.42 0.38
C SER A 79 -0.02 0.24 -0.59
N PRO A 80 1.21 -0.12 -1.02
CA PRO A 80 1.39 -1.22 -1.95
C PRO A 80 1.09 -2.57 -1.28
N ALA A 81 0.61 -3.54 -2.05
CA ALA A 81 0.42 -4.92 -1.60
C ALA A 81 0.62 -5.91 -2.74
N PHE A 82 1.34 -7.00 -2.47
CA PHE A 82 1.40 -8.14 -3.38
C PHE A 82 0.04 -8.82 -3.51
N SER A 83 -0.28 -9.36 -4.69
CA SER A 83 -1.30 -10.39 -4.84
C SER A 83 -0.98 -11.59 -3.92
N PRO A 84 -1.98 -12.36 -3.48
CA PRO A 84 -1.69 -13.54 -2.64
C PRO A 84 -0.73 -14.54 -3.31
N HIS A 85 -0.69 -14.65 -4.64
CA HIS A 85 0.28 -15.42 -5.42
C HIS A 85 1.62 -14.72 -5.64
N GLY A 86 1.71 -13.40 -5.41
CA GLY A 86 2.95 -12.63 -5.46
C GLY A 86 3.44 -12.28 -6.88
N ASP A 87 2.64 -12.53 -7.91
CA ASP A 87 2.93 -12.21 -9.31
C ASP A 87 2.57 -10.76 -9.67
N ARG A 88 1.76 -10.08 -8.85
CA ARG A 88 1.26 -8.73 -9.07
C ARG A 88 1.43 -7.88 -7.82
N ILE A 89 1.42 -6.57 -8.03
CA ILE A 89 1.39 -5.56 -6.98
C ILE A 89 0.23 -4.63 -7.30
N VAL A 90 -0.64 -4.41 -6.30
CA VAL A 90 -1.66 -3.35 -6.34
C VAL A 90 -1.23 -2.25 -5.40
N TYR A 91 -1.51 -1.01 -5.78
CA TYR A 91 -1.15 0.17 -5.01
C TYR A 91 -2.11 1.30 -5.34
N ILE A 92 -2.11 2.33 -4.49
CA ILE A 92 -2.89 3.54 -4.74
C ILE A 92 -1.94 4.61 -5.27
N SER A 93 -2.37 5.31 -6.32
CA SER A 93 -1.62 6.41 -6.94
C SER A 93 -2.54 7.53 -7.37
N ASN A 94 -2.05 8.77 -7.28
CA ASN A 94 -2.68 9.94 -7.90
C ASN A 94 -2.20 10.18 -9.34
N ALA A 95 -1.51 9.22 -9.97
CA ALA A 95 -1.01 9.29 -11.35
C ALA A 95 -2.13 9.18 -12.41
N ASN A 96 -3.15 10.02 -12.33
CA ASN A 96 -4.19 10.17 -13.35
C ASN A 96 -4.46 11.64 -13.68
N ARG A 97 -5.30 11.88 -14.69
CA ARG A 97 -5.60 13.22 -15.21
C ARG A 97 -6.17 14.17 -14.15
N GLN A 98 -6.91 13.64 -13.19
CA GLN A 98 -7.58 14.39 -12.13
C GLN A 98 -6.74 14.50 -10.85
N GLN A 99 -5.55 13.89 -10.82
CA GLN A 99 -4.70 13.76 -9.64
C GLN A 99 -5.44 13.24 -8.39
N ARG A 100 -6.42 12.35 -8.59
CA ARG A 100 -7.14 11.69 -7.49
C ARG A 100 -6.54 10.33 -7.19
N PHE A 101 -6.56 9.90 -5.93
CA PHE A 101 -6.06 8.57 -5.57
C PHE A 101 -6.98 7.46 -6.12
N ASN A 102 -6.42 6.64 -7.00
CA ASN A 102 -7.07 5.50 -7.64
C ASN A 102 -6.17 4.26 -7.53
N LEU A 103 -6.76 3.08 -7.72
CA LEU A 103 -6.01 1.84 -7.76
C LEU A 103 -5.26 1.65 -9.07
N HIS A 104 -4.04 1.17 -8.93
CA HIS A 104 -3.17 0.78 -10.02
C HIS A 104 -2.61 -0.61 -9.73
N ARG A 105 -2.21 -1.31 -10.80
CA ARG A 105 -1.59 -2.62 -10.75
C ARG A 105 -0.34 -2.63 -11.60
N MET A 106 0.66 -3.37 -11.15
CA MET A 106 1.83 -3.74 -11.94
C MET A 106 2.19 -5.21 -11.69
N ARG A 107 3.04 -5.78 -12.53
CA ARG A 107 3.70 -7.05 -12.25
C ARG A 107 4.65 -6.90 -11.06
N SER A 108 4.98 -8.01 -10.41
CA SER A 108 5.90 -8.00 -9.26
C SER A 108 7.34 -7.57 -9.57
N ASP A 109 7.69 -7.47 -10.86
CA ASP A 109 8.94 -6.93 -11.38
C ASP A 109 8.87 -5.41 -11.70
N GLY A 110 7.72 -4.76 -11.48
CA GLY A 110 7.49 -3.34 -11.75
C GLY A 110 7.00 -3.02 -13.17
N THR A 111 6.88 -4.02 -14.04
CA THR A 111 6.43 -3.83 -15.44
C THR A 111 4.91 -3.95 -15.58
N MET A 112 4.39 -3.66 -16.79
CA MET A 112 2.96 -3.75 -17.12
C MET A 112 2.07 -2.98 -16.14
N VAL A 113 2.40 -1.71 -15.93
CA VAL A 113 1.59 -0.80 -15.12
C VAL A 113 0.26 -0.54 -15.82
N GLU A 114 -0.83 -0.65 -15.07
CA GLU A 114 -2.19 -0.34 -15.51
C GLU A 114 -2.99 0.32 -14.38
N GLN A 115 -3.96 1.15 -14.75
CA GLN A 115 -4.91 1.74 -13.83
C GLN A 115 -6.14 0.83 -13.71
N LEU A 116 -6.51 0.43 -12.49
CA LEU A 116 -7.64 -0.46 -12.21
C LEU A 116 -8.95 0.29 -12.01
N THR A 117 -8.91 1.47 -11.40
CA THR A 117 -10.09 2.31 -11.13
C THR A 117 -9.87 3.72 -11.64
N ALA A 118 -10.94 4.40 -12.06
CA ALA A 118 -10.88 5.78 -12.58
C ALA A 118 -11.96 6.65 -11.96
N TYR A 119 -12.08 6.61 -10.63
CA TYR A 119 -13.05 7.43 -9.90
C TYR A 119 -12.75 8.91 -10.08
N GLU A 120 -13.79 9.65 -10.45
CA GLU A 120 -13.69 11.09 -10.74
C GLU A 120 -14.09 11.95 -9.56
N HIS A 121 -14.80 11.44 -8.55
CA HIS A 121 -15.28 12.20 -7.39
C HIS A 121 -14.80 11.62 -6.07
N GLU A 122 -14.67 10.30 -6.03
CA GLU A 122 -14.19 9.49 -4.92
C GLU A 122 -12.67 9.38 -4.97
N LYS A 123 -12.05 9.20 -3.80
CA LYS A 123 -10.66 8.75 -3.71
C LYS A 123 -10.59 7.40 -3.01
N VAL A 124 -9.74 6.52 -3.50
CA VAL A 124 -9.39 5.27 -2.81
C VAL A 124 -8.46 5.63 -1.65
N VAL A 125 -8.90 5.38 -0.42
CA VAL A 125 -8.10 5.66 0.78
C VAL A 125 -7.41 4.41 1.33
N ALA A 126 -8.00 3.24 1.12
CA ALA A 126 -7.42 1.97 1.52
C ALA A 126 -7.96 0.84 0.65
N PHE A 127 -7.22 -0.26 0.59
CA PHE A 127 -7.70 -1.50 0.00
C PHE A 127 -7.09 -2.69 0.71
N ARG A 128 -7.66 -3.87 0.45
CA ARG A 128 -7.01 -5.15 0.72
C ARG A 128 -7.42 -6.20 -0.31
N TRP A 129 -6.58 -7.21 -0.47
CA TRP A 129 -6.96 -8.43 -1.17
C TRP A 129 -7.96 -9.25 -0.36
N LEU A 130 -9.01 -9.73 -1.03
CA LEU A 130 -9.91 -10.76 -0.53
C LEU A 130 -9.49 -12.14 -1.02
N ASP A 131 -9.07 -12.21 -2.29
CA ASP A 131 -8.48 -13.36 -2.97
C ASP A 131 -7.71 -12.88 -4.22
N GLU A 132 -7.23 -13.77 -5.08
CA GLU A 132 -6.48 -13.41 -6.31
C GLU A 132 -7.23 -12.52 -7.31
N ARG A 133 -8.55 -12.47 -7.20
CA ARG A 133 -9.42 -11.81 -8.17
C ARG A 133 -10.13 -10.61 -7.57
N ARG A 134 -10.30 -10.56 -6.25
CA ARG A 134 -11.17 -9.58 -5.61
C ARG A 134 -10.43 -8.72 -4.60
N LEU A 135 -10.74 -7.43 -4.65
CA LEU A 135 -10.27 -6.42 -3.71
C LEU A 135 -11.46 -5.87 -2.94
N GLU A 136 -11.24 -5.51 -1.68
CA GLU A 136 -12.13 -4.65 -0.94
C GLU A 136 -11.50 -3.27 -0.82
N LEU A 137 -12.23 -2.23 -1.20
CA LEU A 137 -11.78 -0.85 -1.23
C LEU A 137 -12.56 -0.02 -0.22
N ILE A 138 -11.90 0.98 0.34
CA ILE A 138 -12.56 2.10 1.02
C ILE A 138 -12.46 3.31 0.10
N LEU A 139 -13.63 3.83 -0.28
CA LEU A 139 -13.77 5.05 -1.07
C LEU A 139 -14.23 6.17 -0.15
N GLU A 140 -13.62 7.35 -0.27
CA GLU A 140 -14.02 8.54 0.48
C GLU A 140 -14.45 9.66 -0.48
N THR A 141 -15.55 10.30 -0.15
CA THR A 141 -16.01 11.56 -0.71
C THR A 141 -16.12 12.61 0.40
N PRO A 142 -16.36 13.90 0.07
CA PRO A 142 -16.59 14.92 1.09
C PRO A 142 -17.84 14.68 1.97
N THR A 143 -18.80 13.85 1.53
CA THR A 143 -20.11 13.71 2.20
C THR A 143 -20.38 12.32 2.77
N HIS A 144 -19.67 11.31 2.30
CA HIS A 144 -19.84 9.93 2.71
C HIS A 144 -18.61 9.11 2.34
N TRP A 145 -18.49 7.94 2.95
CA TRP A 145 -17.53 6.91 2.55
C TRP A 145 -18.24 5.59 2.29
N GLU A 146 -17.58 4.76 1.50
CA GLU A 146 -18.10 3.47 1.07
C GLU A 146 -17.06 2.39 1.24
N ARG A 147 -17.53 1.18 1.52
CA ARG A 147 -16.75 -0.03 1.36
C ARG A 147 -17.31 -0.83 0.20
N ILE A 148 -16.48 -1.07 -0.79
CA ILE A 148 -16.88 -1.77 -2.01
C ILE A 148 -16.02 -3.00 -2.25
N GLU A 149 -16.59 -4.01 -2.89
CA GLU A 149 -15.86 -5.15 -3.42
C GLU A 149 -15.70 -4.98 -4.94
N LEU A 150 -14.46 -5.00 -5.42
CA LEU A 150 -14.10 -4.92 -6.82
C LEU A 150 -13.62 -6.30 -7.32
N ASP A 151 -14.23 -6.80 -8.40
CA ASP A 151 -13.79 -8.00 -9.11
C ASP A 151 -12.90 -7.61 -10.29
N LEU A 152 -11.64 -8.03 -10.26
CA LEU A 152 -10.64 -7.66 -11.27
C LEU A 152 -10.81 -8.37 -12.62
N LEU A 153 -11.60 -9.44 -12.69
CA LEU A 153 -11.88 -10.14 -13.94
C LEU A 153 -13.05 -9.49 -14.68
N THR A 154 -14.14 -9.24 -13.97
CA THR A 154 -15.37 -8.68 -14.56
C THR A 154 -15.44 -7.16 -14.50
N GLN A 155 -14.54 -6.52 -13.74
CA GLN A 155 -14.56 -5.09 -13.41
C GLN A 155 -15.87 -4.66 -12.72
N SER A 156 -16.58 -5.60 -12.10
CA SER A 156 -17.83 -5.30 -11.39
C SER A 156 -17.54 -4.84 -9.97
N GLU A 157 -18.31 -3.85 -9.52
CA GLU A 157 -18.23 -3.29 -8.18
C GLU A 157 -19.52 -3.54 -7.40
N HIS A 158 -19.36 -3.90 -6.12
CA HIS A 158 -20.48 -4.14 -5.22
C HIS A 158 -20.29 -3.34 -3.93
N VAL A 159 -21.18 -2.37 -3.68
CA VAL A 159 -21.20 -1.65 -2.41
C VAL A 159 -21.59 -2.61 -1.28
N ARG A 160 -20.67 -2.81 -0.34
CA ARG A 160 -20.88 -3.64 0.87
C ARG A 160 -21.39 -2.80 2.03
N TYR A 161 -21.01 -1.52 2.08
CA TYR A 161 -21.38 -0.60 3.14
C TYR A 161 -21.26 0.85 2.66
N ARG A 162 -22.08 1.75 3.21
CA ARG A 162 -22.04 3.19 2.99
C ARG A 162 -22.39 3.91 4.29
N SER A 163 -21.62 4.94 4.64
CA SER A 163 -21.92 5.82 5.78
C SER A 163 -21.70 7.28 5.40
N ASN A 164 -22.59 8.14 5.90
CA ASN A 164 -22.48 9.60 5.77
C ASN A 164 -21.71 10.24 6.94
N LEU A 165 -21.26 9.43 7.91
CA LEU A 165 -20.39 9.90 8.98
C LEU A 165 -18.94 9.87 8.50
N PRO A 166 -18.10 10.86 8.88
CA PRO A 166 -16.66 10.78 8.65
C PRO A 166 -16.06 9.50 9.23
N ILE A 167 -15.08 8.90 8.54
CA ILE A 167 -14.41 7.66 8.96
C ILE A 167 -13.88 7.77 10.41
N ALA A 168 -13.32 8.92 10.80
CA ALA A 168 -12.76 9.16 12.13
C ALA A 168 -13.80 9.28 13.26
N LEU A 169 -15.09 9.50 12.95
CA LEU A 169 -16.14 9.65 13.96
C LEU A 169 -16.83 8.33 14.31
N GLU A 170 -16.50 7.23 13.63
CA GLU A 170 -17.00 5.89 13.95
C GLU A 170 -16.10 5.11 14.92
N GLU A 171 -15.08 5.74 15.53
CA GLU A 171 -14.06 5.15 16.43
C GLU A 171 -14.60 4.47 17.72
N GLY A 172 -15.92 4.41 17.94
CA GLY A 172 -16.56 3.69 19.05
C GLY A 172 -17.12 2.31 18.71
N GLN A 173 -17.23 1.95 17.43
CA GLN A 173 -17.74 0.66 16.96
C GLN A 173 -16.92 0.25 15.74
N MET A 174 -16.13 -0.82 15.86
CA MET A 174 -15.39 -1.38 14.72
C MET A 174 -16.35 -1.95 13.67
N VAL A 175 -16.91 -1.10 12.83
CA VAL A 175 -17.73 -1.48 11.68
C VAL A 175 -17.18 -0.75 10.46
N GLY A 176 -16.15 -1.31 9.83
CA GLY A 176 -15.94 -1.10 8.39
C GLY A 176 -14.72 -0.31 7.94
N ALA A 177 -13.92 0.31 8.82
CA ALA A 177 -12.60 0.78 8.46
C ALA A 177 -11.55 -0.32 8.74
N TRP A 178 -10.78 -0.73 7.73
CA TRP A 178 -9.47 -1.32 8.01
C TRP A 178 -8.76 -0.37 8.94
N PRO A 179 -8.11 -0.81 10.04
CA PRO A 179 -7.23 0.10 10.76
C PRO A 179 -6.31 0.67 9.68
N GLN A 180 -6.47 1.97 9.40
CA GLN A 180 -5.53 2.71 8.57
C GLN A 180 -4.19 2.24 9.09
N VAL A 181 -3.36 1.67 8.24
CA VAL A 181 -2.00 1.29 8.61
C VAL A 181 -1.36 2.62 8.99
N PRO A 182 -1.31 3.01 10.28
CA PRO A 182 -0.89 4.37 10.60
C PRO A 182 0.56 4.46 10.17
N GLN A 183 1.05 5.66 9.86
CA GLN A 183 2.50 5.81 9.81
C GLN A 183 3.06 5.32 11.16
N GLY A 184 3.85 4.23 11.14
CA GLY A 184 4.28 3.50 12.35
C GLY A 184 3.52 2.21 12.69
N SER A 185 2.70 1.66 11.79
CA SER A 185 2.00 0.39 11.97
C SER A 185 2.94 -0.81 12.14
N THR A 186 2.59 -1.74 13.02
CA THR A 186 3.20 -3.08 13.06
C THR A 186 2.41 -4.04 12.17
N GLN A 187 3.05 -4.61 11.15
CA GLN A 187 2.49 -5.75 10.41
C GLN A 187 3.13 -7.05 10.89
N VAL A 188 2.30 -8.04 11.20
CA VAL A 188 2.74 -9.38 11.62
C VAL A 188 2.40 -10.36 10.51
N ARG A 189 3.40 -11.13 10.08
CA ARG A 189 3.21 -12.24 9.15
C ARG A 189 3.93 -13.47 9.67
N SER A 190 3.22 -14.60 9.66
CA SER A 190 3.82 -15.90 9.94
C SER A 190 4.55 -16.40 8.70
N CYS A 191 5.86 -16.52 8.80
CA CYS A 191 6.73 -17.02 7.74
C CYS A 191 7.38 -18.30 8.26
N TRP A 192 6.88 -19.46 7.84
CA TRP A 192 7.49 -20.75 8.15
C TRP A 192 8.25 -21.24 6.90
N PRO A 193 9.45 -21.81 7.05
CA PRO A 193 10.12 -22.51 5.95
C PRO A 193 9.38 -23.78 5.54
#